data_AF-A0A238BP87-F1
#
_entry.id   AF-A0A238BP87-F1
#
_cell.length_a   1.000
_cell.length_b   1.000
_cell.length_c   1.000
_cell.angle_alpha   90.00
_cell.angle_beta   90.00
_cell.angle_gamma   90.00
#
_symmetry.space_group_name_H-M   'P 1'
#
loop_
_entity.id
_entity.type
_entity.pdbx_description
1 polymer ?
#
loop_
_entity_poly.entity_id
_entity_poly.type
_entity_poly.pdbx_seq_one_letter_code
_entity_poly.pdbx_strand_id
1 'polypeptide(L)'
;MYSSLNHNSNCLSPPPDFYQLTFSTDDFESDILSHSKSHSNDMDVLSLWLVNSWRLLNLLRQYNGENNNEWTVSNSEKQDNQRMQSFDLSPLRDQLRARVEESFQNLLKRSIEPILSPKIVPAILQHESSQRMLNGVNEENNERRQSIKEKSSQRALDDLIELLNFIQNKLRVYGADSVLLGQVFGQMTYWICALALNHLMFRKELCNFEKAIQIKHNVTEVQSWLSANGLSEHRETLEPLVQASHLLQSKKDESNLDTLCGEMTSKLKPKQVIAILQHYAPTDGFEERRLSPDFLIKVSEKLNARTRANGGTEADINTLIMMGTYLTPFNSEPFVYSDFNLETLSLPTCLHLQAVCKLL
;
A
#
# COMPACT_ATOMS: atom_id res chain seq x y z
N MET A 1 -34.63 4.57 -82.77
CA MET A 1 -35.21 4.59 -81.41
C MET A 1 -34.03 4.74 -80.46
N TYR A 2 -33.66 5.98 -80.07
CA TYR A 2 -34.03 6.62 -78.78
C TYR A 2 -33.75 5.66 -77.60
N SER A 3 -32.91 5.91 -76.58
CA SER A 3 -32.40 7.11 -75.89
C SER A 3 -31.22 6.63 -75.00
N SER A 4 -30.02 7.22 -74.96
CA SER A 4 -29.56 8.39 -74.17
C SER A 4 -29.94 8.42 -72.67
N LEU A 5 -28.89 8.35 -71.83
CA LEU A 5 -28.56 9.10 -70.60
C LEU A 5 -29.61 9.27 -69.48
N ASN A 6 -29.25 8.85 -68.26
CA ASN A 6 -29.24 9.76 -67.10
C ASN A 6 -28.29 9.28 -66.00
N HIS A 7 -27.30 10.13 -65.68
CA HIS A 7 -26.68 10.19 -64.36
C HIS A 7 -27.75 10.51 -63.32
N ASN A 8 -27.76 9.79 -62.20
CA ASN A 8 -28.17 10.36 -60.93
C ASN A 8 -27.39 9.67 -59.81
N SER A 9 -26.44 10.43 -59.27
CA SER A 9 -25.84 10.23 -57.96
C SER A 9 -26.95 10.32 -56.91
N ASN A 10 -27.33 9.18 -56.34
CA ASN A 10 -28.12 9.16 -55.10
C ASN A 10 -27.28 8.43 -54.05
N CYS A 11 -26.57 9.24 -53.25
CA CYS A 11 -26.12 8.86 -51.92
C CYS A 11 -27.37 8.41 -51.12
N LEU A 12 -27.57 7.09 -51.03
CA LEU A 12 -28.51 6.52 -50.08
C LEU A 12 -27.85 6.58 -48.71
N SER A 13 -28.20 7.62 -47.95
CA SER A 13 -27.98 7.69 -46.50
C SER A 13 -28.49 6.41 -45.84
N PRO A 14 -27.76 5.80 -44.90
CA PRO A 14 -28.29 4.67 -44.14
C PRO A 14 -29.45 5.15 -43.26
N PRO A 15 -30.44 4.27 -42.97
CA PRO A 15 -31.64 4.62 -42.22
C PRO A 15 -31.33 5.09 -40.79
N PRO A 16 -32.18 5.93 -40.16
CA PRO A 16 -31.86 6.64 -38.92
C PRO A 16 -31.83 5.79 -37.64
N ASP A 17 -32.10 4.49 -37.72
CA ASP A 17 -32.43 3.68 -36.53
C ASP A 17 -31.29 2.79 -36.02
N PHE A 18 -30.03 3.07 -36.37
CA PHE A 18 -28.87 2.26 -35.94
C PHE A 18 -27.95 2.91 -34.88
N TYR A 19 -28.29 4.09 -34.36
CA TYR A 19 -27.46 4.78 -33.36
C TYR A 19 -28.16 4.93 -32.01
N GLN A 20 -28.65 3.83 -31.44
CA GLN A 20 -28.87 3.71 -30.00
C GLN A 20 -28.50 2.29 -29.54
N LEU A 21 -27.20 1.97 -29.60
CA LEU A 21 -26.63 1.08 -28.59
C LEU A 21 -26.54 1.90 -27.30
N THR A 22 -27.66 2.05 -26.60
CA THR A 22 -27.60 2.26 -25.16
C THR A 22 -26.97 1.00 -24.60
N PHE A 23 -25.67 1.02 -24.30
CA PHE A 23 -25.08 0.01 -23.42
C PHE A 23 -25.90 0.07 -22.14
N SER A 24 -26.76 -0.93 -21.92
CA SER A 24 -27.38 -1.11 -20.62
C SER A 24 -26.24 -1.28 -19.64
N THR A 25 -26.23 -0.47 -18.58
CA THR A 25 -25.28 -0.58 -17.47
C THR A 25 -25.23 -1.98 -16.86
N ASP A 26 -26.28 -2.77 -17.10
CA ASP A 26 -26.42 -4.15 -16.62
C ASP A 26 -25.61 -5.17 -17.45
N ASP A 27 -25.29 -4.88 -18.72
CA ASP A 27 -24.53 -5.83 -19.57
C ASP A 27 -23.04 -5.87 -19.23
N PHE A 28 -22.47 -4.78 -18.72
CA PHE A 28 -21.12 -4.77 -18.15
C PHE A 28 -21.07 -5.52 -16.80
N GLU A 29 -22.24 -5.72 -16.19
CA GLU A 29 -22.45 -6.36 -14.89
C GLU A 29 -22.69 -7.87 -15.00
N SER A 30 -22.37 -8.51 -16.14
CA SER A 30 -22.50 -9.95 -16.34
C SER A 30 -22.24 -10.73 -15.05
N ASP A 31 -23.25 -11.47 -14.59
CA ASP A 31 -23.36 -12.18 -13.31
C ASP A 31 -22.11 -12.96 -12.88
N ILE A 32 -21.22 -13.29 -13.82
CA ILE A 32 -19.95 -13.99 -13.59
C ILE A 32 -18.92 -13.08 -12.87
N LEU A 33 -18.87 -11.79 -13.21
CA LEU A 33 -18.01 -10.78 -12.59
C LEU A 33 -18.45 -10.47 -11.16
N SER A 34 -19.75 -10.38 -10.91
CA SER A 34 -20.32 -10.11 -9.58
C SER A 34 -20.18 -11.32 -8.64
N HIS A 35 -20.39 -12.55 -9.13
CA HIS A 35 -20.26 -13.77 -8.33
C HIS A 35 -18.81 -14.15 -8.00
N SER A 36 -17.87 -14.00 -8.95
CA SER A 36 -16.45 -14.34 -8.69
C SER A 36 -15.76 -13.35 -7.75
N LYS A 37 -16.11 -12.05 -7.82
CA LYS A 37 -15.50 -10.98 -7.00
C LYS A 37 -16.09 -10.87 -5.59
N SER A 38 -17.38 -11.15 -5.40
CA SER A 38 -18.05 -10.89 -4.13
C SER A 38 -17.67 -11.87 -3.01
N HIS A 39 -17.20 -13.08 -3.33
CA HIS A 39 -16.92 -14.15 -2.35
C HIS A 39 -15.49 -14.73 -2.41
N SER A 40 -14.65 -14.32 -3.36
CA SER A 40 -13.28 -14.84 -3.45
C SER A 40 -12.33 -14.11 -2.51
N ASN A 41 -11.58 -14.86 -1.71
CA ASN A 41 -10.41 -14.38 -0.96
C ASN A 41 -9.08 -14.70 -1.70
N ASP A 42 -9.18 -15.26 -2.90
CA ASP A 42 -8.03 -15.65 -3.70
C ASP A 42 -7.29 -14.41 -4.24
N MET A 43 -6.03 -14.28 -3.83
CA MET A 43 -5.16 -13.18 -4.24
C MET A 43 -5.03 -13.11 -5.75
N ASP A 44 -5.00 -14.25 -6.44
CA ASP A 44 -4.81 -14.30 -7.89
C ASP A 44 -6.01 -13.69 -8.63
N VAL A 45 -7.22 -14.09 -8.23
CA VAL A 45 -8.47 -13.55 -8.80
C VAL A 45 -8.61 -12.05 -8.49
N LEU A 46 -8.36 -11.64 -7.25
CA LEU A 46 -8.47 -10.24 -6.84
C LEU A 46 -7.43 -9.35 -7.53
N SER A 47 -6.19 -9.82 -7.65
CA SER A 47 -5.11 -9.11 -8.34
C SER A 47 -5.41 -8.96 -9.83
N LEU A 48 -5.82 -10.04 -10.49
CA LEU A 48 -6.17 -10.03 -11.91
C LEU A 48 -7.24 -8.98 -12.19
N TRP A 49 -8.32 -8.97 -11.40
CA TRP A 49 -9.42 -8.05 -11.61
C TRP A 49 -9.07 -6.60 -11.31
N LEU A 50 -8.30 -6.34 -10.25
CA LEU A 50 -7.83 -5.00 -9.94
C LEU A 50 -6.97 -4.43 -11.07
N VAL A 51 -5.95 -5.19 -11.51
CA VAL A 51 -5.01 -4.74 -12.55
C VAL A 51 -5.73 -4.51 -13.88
N ASN A 52 -6.60 -5.42 -14.29
CA ASN A 52 -7.34 -5.26 -15.55
C ASN A 52 -8.35 -4.11 -15.49
N SER A 53 -9.03 -3.90 -14.36
CA SER A 53 -9.97 -2.77 -14.21
C SER A 53 -9.24 -1.44 -14.24
N TRP A 54 -8.08 -1.36 -13.58
CA TRP A 54 -7.22 -0.18 -13.60
C TRP A 54 -6.65 0.10 -15.00
N ARG A 55 -6.18 -0.94 -15.69
CA ARG A 55 -5.71 -0.82 -17.08
C ARG A 55 -6.82 -0.35 -18.00
N LEU A 56 -8.02 -0.92 -17.89
CA LEU A 56 -9.17 -0.52 -18.70
C LEU A 56 -9.57 0.94 -18.44
N LEU A 57 -9.58 1.38 -17.18
CA LEU A 57 -9.84 2.78 -16.84
C LEU A 57 -8.84 3.72 -17.52
N ASN A 58 -7.55 3.38 -17.51
CA ASN A 58 -6.52 4.16 -18.20
C ASN A 58 -6.68 4.12 -19.72
N LEU A 59 -7.01 2.98 -20.32
CA LEU A 59 -7.27 2.89 -21.76
C LEU A 59 -8.48 3.75 -22.17
N LEU A 60 -9.56 3.77 -21.39
CA LEU A 60 -10.71 4.65 -21.65
C LEU A 60 -10.40 6.14 -21.46
N ARG A 61 -9.36 6.49 -20.69
CA ARG A 61 -8.84 7.86 -20.62
C ARG A 61 -8.00 8.18 -21.86
N GLN A 62 -7.07 7.30 -22.22
CA GLN A 62 -6.12 7.47 -23.32
C GLN A 62 -6.80 7.55 -24.70
N TYR A 63 -7.79 6.70 -24.94
CA TYR A 63 -8.51 6.61 -26.22
C TYR A 63 -9.85 7.36 -26.21
N ASN A 64 -10.03 8.30 -25.27
CA ASN A 64 -11.23 9.12 -25.28
C ASN A 64 -11.26 10.06 -26.49
N GLY A 65 -12.45 10.49 -26.91
CA GLY A 65 -12.63 11.49 -27.97
C GLY A 65 -12.54 12.95 -27.49
N GLU A 66 -12.22 13.19 -26.21
CA GLU A 66 -12.26 14.52 -25.61
C GLU A 66 -10.95 15.28 -25.89
N ASN A 67 -11.02 16.61 -26.00
CA ASN A 67 -9.84 17.46 -26.19
C ASN A 67 -9.03 17.65 -24.89
N ASN A 68 -8.87 16.58 -24.09
CA ASN A 68 -7.98 16.60 -22.94
C ASN A 68 -6.57 16.20 -23.39
N ASN A 69 -5.69 17.19 -23.49
CA ASN A 69 -4.33 16.97 -23.96
C ASN A 69 -3.54 16.04 -23.03
N GLU A 70 -3.78 16.02 -21.71
CA GLU A 70 -2.97 15.27 -20.75
C GLU A 70 -2.94 13.76 -21.01
N TRP A 71 -4.05 13.17 -21.45
CA TRP A 71 -4.15 11.72 -21.69
C TRP A 71 -3.67 11.29 -23.07
N THR A 72 -3.49 12.25 -23.98
CA THR A 72 -3.10 12.01 -25.37
C THR A 72 -1.71 12.53 -25.71
N VAL A 73 -1.03 13.27 -24.82
CA VAL A 73 0.32 13.85 -25.09
C VAL A 73 1.31 12.80 -25.60
N SER A 74 1.27 11.59 -25.05
CA SER A 74 2.20 10.52 -25.40
C SER A 74 1.68 9.57 -26.50
N ASN A 75 0.53 9.87 -27.12
CA ASN A 75 0.00 9.07 -28.23
C ASN A 75 0.86 9.16 -29.49
N SER A 76 1.05 8.01 -30.11
CA SER A 76 1.45 7.95 -31.51
C SER A 76 0.27 8.34 -32.42
N GLU A 77 0.58 8.77 -33.65
CA GLU A 77 -0.43 9.10 -34.67
C GLU A 77 -1.45 7.97 -34.89
N LYS A 78 -1.01 6.71 -34.80
CA LYS A 78 -1.90 5.56 -34.92
C LYS A 78 -2.86 5.42 -33.73
N GLN A 79 -2.37 5.63 -32.51
CA GLN A 79 -3.20 5.57 -31.31
C GLN A 79 -4.22 6.71 -31.30
N ASP A 80 -3.83 7.90 -31.79
CA ASP A 80 -4.76 9.01 -31.96
C ASP A 80 -5.86 8.71 -32.99
N ASN A 81 -5.54 8.02 -34.09
CA ASN A 81 -6.52 7.57 -35.07
C ASN A 81 -7.50 6.51 -34.52
N GLN A 82 -7.16 5.83 -33.42
CA GLN A 82 -7.99 4.81 -32.78
C GLN A 82 -8.87 5.37 -31.64
N ARG A 83 -8.84 6.68 -31.42
CA ARG A 83 -9.66 7.34 -30.39
C ARG A 83 -11.15 7.24 -30.73
N MET A 84 -11.96 7.06 -29.70
CA MET A 84 -13.41 6.95 -29.87
C MET A 84 -14.00 8.26 -30.36
N GLN A 85 -14.78 8.21 -31.44
CA GLN A 85 -15.50 9.36 -31.97
C GLN A 85 -16.96 9.27 -31.53
N SER A 86 -17.51 10.38 -31.01
CA SER A 86 -18.96 10.57 -30.78
C SER A 86 -19.60 9.94 -29.53
N PHE A 87 -18.84 9.40 -28.57
CA PHE A 87 -19.38 8.86 -27.30
C PHE A 87 -18.82 9.55 -26.06
N ASP A 88 -19.70 9.92 -25.12
CA ASP A 88 -19.28 10.33 -23.77
C ASP A 88 -19.07 9.10 -22.90
N LEU A 89 -17.83 8.92 -22.44
CA LEU A 89 -17.43 7.79 -21.60
C LEU A 89 -17.40 8.15 -20.11
N SER A 90 -17.75 9.39 -19.74
CA SER A 90 -17.71 9.85 -18.34
C SER A 90 -18.47 8.93 -17.38
N PRO A 91 -19.72 8.50 -17.68
CA PRO A 91 -20.46 7.61 -16.78
C PRO A 91 -19.76 6.26 -16.59
N LEU A 92 -19.21 5.69 -17.67
CA LEU A 92 -18.50 4.42 -17.63
C LEU A 92 -17.18 4.53 -16.85
N ARG A 93 -16.45 5.65 -17.01
CA ARG A 93 -15.22 5.92 -16.25
C ARG A 93 -15.49 6.08 -14.77
N ASP A 94 -16.58 6.74 -14.39
CA ASP A 94 -16.97 6.91 -13.00
C ASP A 94 -17.35 5.58 -12.35
N GLN A 95 -18.09 4.73 -13.06
CA GLN A 95 -18.40 3.36 -12.63
C GLN A 95 -17.12 2.52 -12.50
N LEU A 96 -16.23 2.55 -13.49
CA LEU A 96 -14.96 1.83 -13.41
C LEU A 96 -14.06 2.34 -12.29
N ARG A 97 -14.04 3.64 -12.00
CA ARG A 97 -13.33 4.19 -10.84
C ARG A 97 -13.82 3.58 -9.53
N ALA A 98 -15.15 3.51 -9.34
CA ALA A 98 -15.74 2.86 -8.18
C ALA A 98 -15.39 1.37 -8.12
N ARG A 99 -15.35 0.67 -9.26
CA ARG A 99 -14.95 -0.75 -9.32
C ARG A 99 -13.46 -0.98 -9.04
N VAL A 100 -12.59 -0.07 -9.46
CA VAL A 100 -11.15 -0.11 -9.13
C VAL A 100 -10.96 0.06 -7.63
N GLU A 101 -11.63 1.06 -7.03
CA GLU A 101 -11.64 1.26 -5.57
C GLU A 101 -12.11 -0.01 -4.84
N GLU A 102 -13.26 -0.56 -5.23
CA GLU A 102 -13.80 -1.78 -4.63
C GLU A 102 -12.81 -2.97 -4.76
N SER A 103 -12.20 -3.14 -5.94
CA SER A 103 -11.23 -4.22 -6.19
C SER A 103 -9.94 -4.03 -5.37
N PHE A 104 -9.49 -2.79 -5.21
CA PHE A 104 -8.33 -2.44 -4.38
C PHE A 104 -8.60 -2.74 -2.91
N GLN A 105 -9.77 -2.31 -2.41
CA GLN A 105 -10.22 -2.62 -1.06
C GLN A 105 -10.32 -4.12 -0.82
N ASN A 106 -10.90 -4.87 -1.76
CA ASN A 106 -11.04 -6.32 -1.62
C ASN A 106 -9.67 -7.02 -1.61
N LEU A 107 -8.74 -6.67 -2.51
CA LEU A 107 -7.39 -7.23 -2.50
C LEU A 107 -6.68 -6.97 -1.17
N LEU A 108 -6.70 -5.72 -0.71
CA LEU A 108 -5.97 -5.32 0.49
C LEU A 108 -6.61 -5.87 1.77
N LYS A 109 -7.93 -5.77 1.93
CA LYS A 109 -8.64 -6.19 3.14
C LYS A 109 -8.86 -7.69 3.25
N ARG A 110 -9.20 -8.36 2.14
CA ARG A 110 -9.59 -9.77 2.17
C ARG A 110 -8.42 -10.71 1.98
N SER A 111 -7.38 -10.28 1.27
CA SER A 111 -6.25 -11.14 0.92
C SER A 111 -4.94 -10.74 1.61
N ILE A 112 -4.53 -9.48 1.51
CA ILE A 112 -3.20 -9.04 1.99
C ILE A 112 -3.18 -8.79 3.50
N GLU A 113 -4.11 -8.02 4.07
CA GLU A 113 -4.12 -7.69 5.50
C GLU A 113 -4.16 -8.94 6.41
N PRO A 114 -4.97 -9.98 6.15
CA PRO A 114 -5.05 -11.16 7.00
C PRO A 114 -3.74 -11.95 7.07
N ILE A 115 -2.94 -11.95 6.00
CA ILE A 115 -1.65 -12.67 5.96
C ILE A 115 -0.47 -11.79 6.39
N LEU A 116 -0.57 -10.47 6.21
CA LEU A 116 0.46 -9.50 6.58
C LEU A 116 0.44 -9.20 8.08
N SER A 117 -0.73 -8.88 8.63
CA SER A 117 -0.93 -8.49 10.04
C SER A 117 -0.27 -9.44 11.06
N PRO A 118 -0.44 -10.77 10.98
CA PRO A 118 0.18 -11.69 11.93
C PRO A 118 1.71 -11.77 11.80
N LYS A 119 2.30 -11.34 10.67
CA LYS A 119 3.76 -11.33 10.45
C LYS A 119 4.43 -10.05 10.92
N ILE A 120 3.71 -8.93 11.00
CA ILE A 120 4.29 -7.61 11.35
C ILE A 120 4.97 -7.62 12.73
N VAL A 121 4.23 -8.00 13.78
CA VAL A 121 4.77 -7.94 15.14
C VAL A 121 5.94 -8.92 15.34
N PRO A 122 5.85 -10.20 14.92
CA PRO A 122 6.99 -11.11 14.97
C PRO A 122 8.21 -10.61 14.19
N ALA A 123 8.02 -10.07 12.98
CA ALA A 123 9.13 -9.62 12.14
C ALA A 123 9.79 -8.35 12.67
N ILE A 124 9.00 -7.34 13.06
CA ILE A 124 9.52 -6.02 13.43
C ILE A 124 9.95 -5.98 14.90
N LEU A 125 9.12 -6.47 15.83
CA LEU A 125 9.31 -6.31 17.28
C LEU A 125 9.76 -7.59 18.01
N GLN A 126 9.46 -8.75 17.42
CA GLN A 126 9.67 -10.08 17.98
C GLN A 126 9.01 -10.31 19.34
N HIS A 127 7.78 -10.82 19.30
CA HIS A 127 7.06 -11.25 20.49
C HIS A 127 7.32 -12.74 20.79
N GLU A 128 8.02 -12.99 21.89
CA GLU A 128 8.54 -14.28 22.34
C GLU A 128 7.49 -15.11 23.11
N SER A 129 6.24 -15.22 22.64
CA SER A 129 5.22 -15.96 23.41
C SER A 129 5.30 -17.48 23.30
N SER A 130 6.09 -18.05 22.40
CA SER A 130 6.02 -19.50 22.11
C SER A 130 7.07 -20.37 22.81
N GLN A 131 7.99 -19.81 23.62
CA GLN A 131 9.09 -20.59 24.21
C GLN A 131 9.19 -20.57 25.74
N ARG A 132 8.19 -20.04 26.44
CA ARG A 132 8.06 -20.18 27.91
C ARG A 132 7.79 -21.62 28.40
N MET A 133 7.73 -22.62 27.51
CA MET A 133 7.50 -24.03 27.83
C MET A 133 8.78 -24.86 28.04
N LEU A 134 9.98 -24.32 27.79
CA LEU A 134 11.24 -25.04 28.05
C LEU A 134 11.87 -24.55 29.36
N ASN A 135 11.13 -24.71 30.45
CA ASN A 135 11.66 -24.62 31.81
C ASN A 135 12.59 -25.82 32.07
N GLY A 136 13.89 -25.55 32.00
CA GLY A 136 14.96 -26.41 32.49
C GLY A 136 16.17 -25.53 32.79
N VAL A 137 16.37 -25.23 34.06
CA VAL A 137 17.48 -24.42 34.59
C VAL A 137 18.79 -25.15 34.33
N ASN A 138 19.69 -24.56 33.53
CA ASN A 138 21.13 -24.81 33.51
C ASN A 138 21.82 -23.63 32.79
N GLU A 139 22.77 -22.98 33.46
CA GLU A 139 23.43 -21.74 33.05
C GLU A 139 24.48 -21.91 31.93
N GLU A 140 24.83 -23.15 31.56
CA GLU A 140 25.89 -23.46 30.57
C GLU A 140 25.47 -23.33 29.08
N ASN A 141 24.22 -23.00 28.77
CA ASN A 141 23.70 -22.99 27.37
C ASN A 141 23.37 -21.60 26.81
N ASN A 142 23.85 -20.51 27.41
CA ASN A 142 23.50 -19.14 27.00
C ASN A 142 23.90 -18.80 25.56
N GLU A 143 25.08 -19.22 25.09
CA GLU A 143 25.53 -18.95 23.70
C GLU A 143 24.68 -19.70 22.67
N ARG A 144 24.31 -20.95 22.95
CA ARG A 144 23.40 -21.73 22.09
C ARG A 144 22.01 -21.10 22.05
N ARG A 145 21.49 -20.62 23.18
CA ARG A 145 20.21 -19.91 23.28
C ARG A 145 20.21 -18.59 22.51
N GLN A 146 21.27 -17.77 22.63
CA GLN A 146 21.44 -16.55 21.84
C GLN A 146 21.48 -16.84 20.34
N SER A 147 22.25 -17.84 19.89
CA SER A 147 22.30 -18.20 18.48
C SER A 147 20.95 -18.67 17.91
N ILE A 148 20.14 -19.36 18.72
CA ILE A 148 18.79 -19.80 18.32
C ILE A 148 17.83 -18.60 18.28
N LYS A 149 17.95 -17.67 19.23
CA LYS A 149 17.18 -16.42 19.28
C LYS A 149 17.45 -15.57 18.05
N GLU A 150 18.72 -15.33 17.71
CA GLU A 150 19.15 -14.58 16.51
C GLU A 150 18.66 -15.25 15.21
N LYS A 151 18.74 -16.57 15.10
CA LYS A 151 18.23 -17.31 13.92
C LYS A 151 16.71 -17.22 13.79
N SER A 152 15.97 -17.27 14.91
CA SER A 152 14.50 -17.13 14.90
C SER A 152 14.06 -15.71 14.56
N SER A 153 14.82 -14.72 15.04
CA SER A 153 14.68 -13.30 14.75
C SER A 153 14.81 -13.03 13.26
N GLN A 154 15.91 -13.50 12.68
CA GLN A 154 16.18 -13.35 11.25
C GLN A 154 15.09 -14.02 10.42
N ARG A 155 14.69 -15.24 10.79
CA ARG A 155 13.65 -15.98 10.08
C ARG A 155 12.30 -15.26 10.02
N ALA A 156 11.86 -14.60 11.10
CA ALA A 156 10.59 -13.87 11.09
C ALA A 156 10.63 -12.64 10.16
N LEU A 157 11.78 -11.96 10.10
CA LEU A 157 12.01 -10.87 9.16
C LEU A 157 12.07 -11.38 7.72
N ASP A 158 12.82 -12.45 7.47
CA ASP A 158 12.91 -13.11 6.17
C ASP A 158 11.52 -13.52 5.66
N ASP A 159 10.70 -14.13 6.53
CA ASP A 159 9.31 -14.51 6.24
C ASP A 159 8.41 -13.31 5.85
N LEU A 160 8.69 -12.10 6.37
CA LEU A 160 7.99 -10.88 5.98
C LEU A 160 8.49 -10.41 4.62
N ILE A 161 9.81 -10.36 4.40
CA ILE A 161 10.41 -9.96 3.13
C ILE A 161 10.00 -10.91 1.99
N GLU A 162 9.95 -12.22 2.23
CA GLU A 162 9.45 -13.22 1.29
C GLU A 162 7.99 -12.97 0.93
N LEU A 163 7.14 -12.61 1.90
CA LEU A 163 5.75 -12.23 1.63
C LEU A 163 5.66 -10.97 0.75
N LEU A 164 6.48 -9.95 1.03
CA LEU A 164 6.54 -8.73 0.21
C LEU A 164 6.95 -9.07 -1.24
N ASN A 165 8.00 -9.88 -1.41
CA ASN A 165 8.44 -10.37 -2.71
C ASN A 165 7.35 -11.17 -3.44
N PHE A 166 6.66 -12.06 -2.73
CA PHE A 166 5.58 -12.87 -3.28
C PHE A 166 4.44 -12.01 -3.84
N ILE A 167 3.95 -11.05 -3.05
CA ILE A 167 2.88 -10.12 -3.46
C ILE A 167 3.34 -9.28 -4.65
N GLN A 168 4.56 -8.75 -4.60
CA GLN A 168 5.10 -7.91 -5.66
C GLN A 168 5.22 -8.68 -6.98
N ASN A 169 5.79 -9.89 -6.94
CA ASN A 169 5.95 -10.73 -8.11
C ASN A 169 4.59 -11.10 -8.72
N LYS A 170 3.60 -11.46 -7.89
CA LYS A 170 2.24 -11.72 -8.38
C LYS A 170 1.65 -10.51 -9.10
N LEU A 171 1.67 -9.33 -8.47
CA LEU A 171 1.12 -8.11 -9.09
C LEU A 171 1.84 -7.76 -10.40
N ARG A 172 3.17 -7.91 -10.45
CA ARG A 172 3.95 -7.70 -11.68
C ARG A 172 3.60 -8.70 -12.78
N VAL A 173 3.40 -9.98 -12.45
CA VAL A 173 2.97 -11.01 -13.42
C VAL A 173 1.61 -10.66 -14.04
N TYR A 174 0.69 -10.10 -13.25
CA TYR A 174 -0.60 -9.63 -13.78
C TYR A 174 -0.51 -8.30 -14.54
N GLY A 175 0.64 -7.63 -14.55
CA GLY A 175 0.86 -6.38 -15.29
C GLY A 175 0.57 -5.09 -14.50
N ALA A 176 0.65 -5.13 -13.17
CA ALA A 176 0.52 -3.94 -12.33
C ALA A 176 1.64 -2.93 -12.63
N ASP A 177 1.26 -1.68 -12.90
CA ASP A 177 2.18 -0.57 -13.09
C ASP A 177 2.70 0.01 -11.76
N SER A 178 3.64 0.95 -11.85
CA SER A 178 4.27 1.58 -10.68
C SER A 178 3.30 2.36 -9.80
N VAL A 179 2.24 2.96 -10.34
CA VAL A 179 1.24 3.70 -9.54
C VAL A 179 0.46 2.71 -8.69
N LEU A 180 -0.01 1.62 -9.28
CA LEU A 180 -0.75 0.60 -8.55
C LEU A 180 0.14 -0.09 -7.50
N LEU A 181 1.37 -0.44 -7.85
CA LEU A 181 2.34 -1.00 -6.91
C LEU A 181 2.65 -0.03 -5.76
N GLY A 182 2.88 1.25 -6.05
CA GLY A 182 3.10 2.30 -5.05
C GLY A 182 1.96 2.35 -4.05
N GLN A 183 0.72 2.43 -4.51
CA GLN A 183 -0.44 2.50 -3.60
C GLN A 183 -0.62 1.25 -2.74
N VAL A 184 -0.43 0.05 -3.31
CA VAL A 184 -0.50 -1.21 -2.54
C VAL A 184 0.59 -1.26 -1.47
N PHE A 185 1.85 -1.04 -1.85
CA PHE A 185 2.97 -1.15 -0.92
C PHE A 185 3.07 0.02 0.06
N GLY A 186 2.63 1.22 -0.33
CA GLY A 186 2.48 2.35 0.57
C GLY A 186 1.49 2.04 1.69
N GLN A 187 0.34 1.44 1.36
CA GLN A 187 -0.63 1.02 2.36
C GLN A 187 -0.12 -0.12 3.25
N MET A 188 0.57 -1.11 2.68
CA MET A 188 1.20 -2.18 3.46
C MET A 188 2.26 -1.64 4.43
N THR A 189 3.09 -0.71 3.96
CA THR A 189 4.13 -0.07 4.77
C THR A 189 3.53 0.74 5.91
N TYR A 190 2.41 1.43 5.66
CA TYR A 190 1.64 2.09 6.71
C TYR A 190 1.15 1.11 7.78
N TRP A 191 0.58 -0.04 7.39
CA TRP A 191 0.15 -1.08 8.33
C TRP A 191 1.32 -1.65 9.13
N ILE A 192 2.46 -1.92 8.48
CA ILE A 192 3.70 -2.35 9.15
C ILE A 192 4.08 -1.35 10.25
N CYS A 193 4.14 -0.05 9.92
CA CYS A 193 4.47 0.99 10.89
C CYS A 193 3.44 1.07 12.02
N ALA A 194 2.17 1.19 11.67
CA ALA A 194 1.09 1.45 12.61
C ALA A 194 0.92 0.30 13.61
N LEU A 195 0.85 -0.94 13.13
CA LEU A 195 0.68 -2.11 13.99
C LEU A 195 1.91 -2.35 14.87
N ALA A 196 3.12 -2.25 14.32
CA ALA A 196 4.33 -2.41 15.12
C ALA A 196 4.46 -1.31 16.19
N LEU A 197 4.22 -0.04 15.84
CA LEU A 197 4.32 1.06 16.80
C LEU A 197 3.25 0.93 17.89
N ASN A 198 2.02 0.60 17.53
CA ASN A 198 0.95 0.35 18.50
C ASN A 198 1.36 -0.74 19.49
N HIS A 199 1.86 -1.88 19.02
CA HIS A 199 2.29 -2.96 19.90
C HIS A 199 3.47 -2.57 20.79
N LEU A 200 4.45 -1.80 20.28
CA LEU A 200 5.56 -1.27 21.07
C LEU A 200 5.04 -0.40 22.24
N MET A 201 4.08 0.49 21.98
CA MET A 201 3.55 1.44 22.96
C MET A 201 2.77 0.81 24.11
N PHE A 202 2.41 -0.48 24.06
CA PHE A 202 1.63 -1.16 25.11
C PHE A 202 2.39 -2.29 25.81
N ARG A 203 3.67 -2.52 25.48
CA ARG A 203 4.42 -3.72 25.86
C ARG A 203 5.80 -3.37 26.43
N LYS A 204 5.92 -3.42 27.75
CA LYS A 204 7.16 -3.11 28.49
C LYS A 204 8.36 -3.97 28.06
N GLU A 205 8.13 -5.22 27.66
CA GLU A 205 9.17 -6.14 27.21
C GLU A 205 9.78 -5.76 25.86
N LEU A 206 9.14 -4.85 25.12
CA LEU A 206 9.62 -4.35 23.83
C LEU A 206 10.36 -3.00 23.96
N CYS A 207 10.23 -2.31 25.10
CA CYS A 207 10.80 -0.99 25.33
C CYS A 207 12.11 -1.08 26.11
N ASN A 208 13.18 -1.57 25.48
CA ASN A 208 14.53 -1.61 26.06
C ASN A 208 15.61 -1.40 24.98
N PHE A 209 16.86 -1.24 25.42
CA PHE A 209 17.98 -0.93 24.53
C PHE A 209 18.25 -2.02 23.48
N GLU A 210 18.27 -3.30 23.89
CA GLU A 210 18.48 -4.45 22.98
C GLU A 210 17.40 -4.48 21.90
N LYS A 211 16.13 -4.33 22.30
CA LYS A 211 15.00 -4.29 21.37
C LYS A 211 15.07 -3.11 20.41
N ALA A 212 15.58 -1.96 20.85
CA ALA A 212 15.74 -0.81 20.00
C ALA A 212 16.75 -1.03 18.85
N ILE A 213 17.87 -1.72 19.12
CA ILE A 213 18.85 -2.08 18.09
C ILE A 213 18.20 -3.01 17.06
N GLN A 214 17.48 -4.02 17.54
CA GLN A 214 16.78 -4.99 16.71
C GLN A 214 15.69 -4.36 15.84
N ILE A 215 14.80 -3.56 16.41
CA ILE A 215 13.73 -2.87 15.67
C ILE A 215 14.36 -1.99 14.58
N LYS A 216 15.41 -1.23 14.91
CA LYS A 216 16.11 -0.39 13.94
C LYS A 216 16.68 -1.20 12.78
N HIS A 217 17.33 -2.33 13.05
CA HIS A 217 17.84 -3.21 12.00
C HIS A 217 16.70 -3.73 11.12
N ASN A 218 15.66 -4.32 11.71
CA ASN A 218 14.54 -4.91 10.97
C ASN A 218 13.82 -3.86 10.09
N VAL A 219 13.61 -2.65 10.61
CA VAL A 219 13.03 -1.53 9.85
C VAL A 219 13.94 -1.09 8.70
N THR A 220 15.26 -1.07 8.91
CA THR A 220 16.23 -0.71 7.87
C THR A 220 16.23 -1.72 6.72
N GLU A 221 16.09 -3.01 7.01
CA GLU A 221 15.95 -4.05 5.99
C GLU A 221 14.67 -3.85 5.16
N VAL A 222 13.53 -3.55 5.79
CA VAL A 222 12.28 -3.25 5.06
C VAL A 222 12.44 -1.97 4.21
N GLN A 223 13.07 -0.91 4.73
CA GLN A 223 13.35 0.31 3.97
C GLN A 223 14.30 0.07 2.77
N SER A 224 15.27 -0.84 2.94
CA SER A 224 16.18 -1.24 1.87
C SER A 224 15.45 -2.04 0.80
N TRP A 225 14.57 -2.96 1.20
CA TRP A 225 13.69 -3.68 0.28
C TRP A 225 12.79 -2.75 -0.53
N LEU A 226 12.17 -1.74 0.12
CA LEU A 226 11.38 -0.72 -0.58
C LEU A 226 12.21 0.03 -1.63
N SER A 227 13.43 0.44 -1.26
CA SER A 227 14.34 1.15 -2.17
C SER A 227 14.70 0.31 -3.40
N ALA A 228 15.08 -0.95 -3.19
CA ALA A 228 15.48 -1.87 -4.24
C ALA A 228 14.35 -2.14 -5.25
N ASN A 229 13.10 -1.92 -4.84
CA ASN A 229 11.90 -2.21 -5.61
C ASN A 229 11.22 -0.99 -6.24
N GLY A 230 11.89 0.18 -6.19
CA GLY A 230 11.36 1.42 -6.76
C GLY A 230 10.30 2.10 -5.89
N LEU A 231 10.23 1.77 -4.60
CA LEU A 231 9.22 2.24 -3.64
C LEU A 231 9.85 3.14 -2.56
N SER A 232 10.92 3.85 -2.92
CA SER A 232 11.72 4.68 -1.99
C SER A 232 10.89 5.75 -1.27
N GLU A 233 9.84 6.26 -1.90
CA GLU A 233 8.94 7.27 -1.33
C GLU A 233 8.21 6.78 -0.07
N HIS A 234 7.96 5.47 0.06
CA HIS A 234 7.26 4.89 1.22
C HIS A 234 8.18 4.60 2.40
N ARG A 235 9.49 4.82 2.28
CA ARG A 235 10.43 4.59 3.39
C ARG A 235 10.17 5.50 4.58
N GLU A 236 9.77 6.74 4.32
CA GLU A 236 9.46 7.73 5.35
C GLU A 236 8.24 7.32 6.19
N THR A 237 7.37 6.47 5.65
CA THR A 237 6.23 5.91 6.39
C THR A 237 6.68 5.08 7.61
N LEU A 238 7.90 4.52 7.59
CA LEU A 238 8.48 3.76 8.71
C LEU A 238 9.28 4.62 9.69
N GLU A 239 9.45 5.93 9.41
CA GLU A 239 10.25 6.83 10.24
C GLU A 239 9.80 6.89 11.72
N PRO A 240 8.50 6.81 12.07
CA PRO A 240 8.08 6.74 13.47
C PRO A 240 8.73 5.58 14.26
N LEU A 241 8.96 4.42 13.62
CA LEU A 241 9.64 3.28 14.26
C LEU A 241 11.15 3.51 14.41
N VAL A 242 11.78 4.16 13.43
CA VAL A 242 13.20 4.56 13.50
C VAL A 242 13.40 5.51 14.67
N GLN A 243 12.53 6.52 14.79
CA GLN A 243 12.55 7.49 15.88
C GLN A 243 12.24 6.85 17.24
N ALA A 244 11.29 5.91 17.30
CA ALA A 244 11.04 5.14 18.53
C ALA A 244 12.28 4.35 18.97
N SER A 245 13.01 3.77 18.01
CA SER A 245 14.26 3.07 18.28
C SER A 245 15.37 4.00 18.78
N HIS A 246 15.52 5.19 18.17
CA HIS A 246 16.46 6.20 18.65
C HIS A 246 16.10 6.74 20.04
N LEU A 247 14.81 6.94 20.31
CA LEU A 247 14.30 7.34 21.63
C LEU A 247 14.67 6.31 22.70
N LEU A 248 14.51 5.01 22.41
CA LEU A 248 14.88 3.92 23.30
C LEU A 248 16.40 3.82 23.51
N GLN A 249 17.23 4.17 22.53
CA GLN A 249 18.70 4.17 22.63
C GLN A 249 19.30 5.41 23.30
N SER A 250 18.55 6.53 23.35
CA SER A 250 19.06 7.81 23.84
C SER A 250 19.11 7.90 25.36
N LYS A 251 20.04 8.68 25.91
CA LYS A 251 20.10 8.93 27.35
C LYS A 251 18.83 9.66 27.83
N LYS A 252 18.19 9.20 28.90
CA LYS A 252 16.94 9.79 29.43
C LYS A 252 17.18 10.62 30.68
N ASP A 253 17.89 11.74 30.50
CA ASP A 253 18.13 12.71 31.57
C ASP A 253 17.76 14.14 31.13
N GLU A 254 17.81 15.08 32.08
CA GLU A 254 17.45 16.47 31.80
C GLU A 254 18.39 17.15 30.81
N SER A 255 19.66 16.71 30.71
CA SER A 255 20.63 17.27 29.77
C SER A 255 20.29 16.95 28.32
N ASN A 256 19.58 15.83 28.08
CA ASN A 256 19.18 15.38 26.75
C ASN A 256 17.73 15.76 26.39
N LEU A 257 17.06 16.57 27.22
CA LEU A 257 15.64 16.88 27.07
C LEU A 257 15.32 17.61 25.75
N ASP A 258 16.17 18.53 25.30
CA ASP A 258 16.03 19.22 24.01
C ASP A 258 16.07 18.25 22.82
N THR A 259 17.01 17.30 22.83
CA THR A 259 17.14 16.31 21.75
C THR A 259 15.99 15.32 21.77
N LEU A 260 15.57 14.84 22.96
CA LEU A 260 14.42 13.93 23.11
C LEU A 260 13.12 14.55 22.60
N CYS A 261 12.92 15.85 22.83
CA CYS A 261 11.74 16.57 22.39
C CYS A 261 11.91 17.27 21.02
N GLY A 262 13.09 17.21 20.43
CA GLY A 262 13.44 17.89 19.19
C GLY A 262 13.19 17.05 17.94
N GLU A 263 14.16 17.10 17.01
CA GLU A 263 14.06 16.44 15.70
C GLU A 263 13.97 14.92 15.79
N MET A 264 14.59 14.31 16.81
CA MET A 264 14.64 12.85 17.00
C MET A 264 13.25 12.21 17.21
N THR A 265 12.25 12.97 17.65
CA THR A 265 10.87 12.48 17.86
C THR A 265 9.85 13.30 17.05
N SER A 266 10.29 13.92 15.95
CA SER A 266 9.48 14.80 15.11
C SER A 266 8.30 14.10 14.42
N LYS A 267 8.41 12.80 14.13
CA LYS A 267 7.37 11.96 13.51
C LYS A 267 6.54 11.18 14.52
N LEU A 268 6.79 11.38 15.82
CA LEU A 268 6.01 10.80 16.92
C LEU A 268 5.14 11.87 17.58
N LYS A 269 3.90 11.49 17.90
CA LYS A 269 2.98 12.34 18.67
C LYS A 269 3.36 12.37 20.16
N PRO A 270 3.03 13.44 20.91
CA PRO A 270 3.41 13.57 22.32
C PRO A 270 3.05 12.35 23.17
N LYS A 271 1.79 11.87 23.09
CA LYS A 271 1.37 10.68 23.83
C LYS A 271 2.09 9.39 23.43
N GLN A 272 2.53 9.28 22.18
CA GLN A 272 3.30 8.12 21.72
C GLN A 272 4.67 8.08 22.37
N VAL A 273 5.37 9.22 22.40
CA VAL A 273 6.66 9.35 23.07
C VAL A 273 6.53 9.04 24.56
N ILE A 274 5.51 9.60 25.23
CA ILE A 274 5.27 9.35 26.64
C ILE A 274 4.96 7.87 26.92
N ALA A 275 4.15 7.21 26.09
CA ALA A 275 3.84 5.79 26.25
C ALA A 275 5.08 4.90 26.12
N ILE A 276 5.94 5.18 25.13
CA ILE A 276 7.21 4.44 24.95
C ILE A 276 8.11 4.61 26.19
N LEU A 277 8.28 5.86 26.66
CA LEU A 277 9.10 6.14 27.84
C LEU A 277 8.53 5.54 29.13
N GLN A 278 7.21 5.56 29.32
CA GLN A 278 6.55 4.95 30.49
C GLN A 278 6.80 3.44 30.58
N HIS A 279 6.88 2.77 29.44
CA HIS A 279 7.14 1.34 29.35
C HIS A 279 8.63 0.99 29.29
N TYR A 280 9.51 1.98 29.25
CA TYR A 280 10.95 1.76 29.15
C TYR A 280 11.49 1.00 30.37
N ALA A 281 12.13 -0.14 30.10
CA ALA A 281 12.80 -0.98 31.08
C ALA A 281 14.32 -0.94 30.84
N PRO A 282 15.10 -0.39 31.80
CA PRO A 282 16.56 -0.43 31.74
C PRO A 282 17.07 -1.87 31.59
N THR A 283 18.06 -2.06 30.72
CA THR A 283 18.81 -3.32 30.63
C THR A 283 19.88 -3.33 31.74
N ASP A 284 20.00 -4.45 32.46
CA ASP A 284 20.98 -4.60 33.55
C ASP A 284 22.40 -4.25 33.06
N GLY A 285 23.07 -3.37 33.80
CA GLY A 285 24.46 -2.94 33.53
C GLY A 285 24.64 -1.72 32.62
N PHE A 286 23.58 -1.22 31.95
CA PHE A 286 23.65 -0.02 31.10
C PHE A 286 23.01 1.22 31.73
N GLU A 287 21.94 1.06 32.51
CA GLU A 287 21.24 2.17 33.17
C GLU A 287 20.73 1.77 34.56
N GLU A 288 21.02 2.60 35.58
CA GLU A 288 20.76 2.26 36.99
C GLU A 288 19.35 2.63 37.50
N ARG A 289 18.57 3.44 36.76
CA ARG A 289 17.31 3.99 37.28
C ARG A 289 16.18 4.00 36.26
N ARG A 290 14.99 3.64 36.74
CA ARG A 290 13.72 3.94 36.05
C ARG A 290 13.53 5.45 35.94
N LEU A 291 12.82 5.88 34.90
CA LEU A 291 12.50 7.28 34.66
C LEU A 291 11.68 7.85 35.83
N SER A 292 12.04 9.06 36.29
CA SER A 292 11.24 9.75 37.30
C SER A 292 9.92 10.25 36.70
N PRO A 293 8.82 10.27 37.46
CA PRO A 293 7.56 10.86 37.02
C PRO A 293 7.72 12.34 36.60
N ASP A 294 8.53 13.10 37.34
CA ASP A 294 8.80 14.52 37.05
C ASP A 294 9.47 14.73 35.69
N PHE A 295 10.37 13.82 35.30
CA PHE A 295 11.00 13.87 33.98
C PHE A 295 9.97 13.66 32.86
N LEU A 296 9.05 12.70 33.01
CA LEU A 296 7.98 12.45 32.03
C LEU A 296 7.02 13.65 31.89
N ILE A 297 6.75 14.36 33.00
CA ILE A 297 5.95 15.60 32.97
C ILE A 297 6.67 16.67 32.14
N LYS A 298 7.97 16.91 32.39
CA LYS A 298 8.77 17.87 31.61
C LYS A 298 8.82 17.52 30.11
N VAL A 299 9.01 16.24 29.78
CA VAL A 299 8.99 15.76 28.39
C VAL A 299 7.61 16.03 27.75
N SER A 300 6.53 15.72 28.46
CA SER A 300 5.15 15.92 27.98
C SER A 300 4.87 17.40 27.70
N GLU A 301 5.19 18.30 28.63
CA GLU A 301 5.00 19.73 28.48
C GLU A 301 5.75 20.28 27.25
N LYS A 302 7.00 19.87 27.07
CA LYS A 302 7.84 20.32 25.96
C LYS A 302 7.35 19.79 24.61
N LEU A 303 6.94 18.52 24.55
CA LEU A 303 6.35 17.94 23.33
C LEU A 303 5.03 18.61 22.97
N ASN A 304 4.18 18.91 23.96
CA ASN A 304 2.92 19.61 23.75
C ASN A 304 3.15 21.04 23.25
N ALA A 305 4.14 21.75 23.82
CA ALA A 305 4.55 23.07 23.35
C ALA A 305 5.05 23.02 21.89
N ARG A 306 5.88 22.03 21.53
CA ARG A 306 6.32 21.80 20.15
C ARG A 306 5.15 21.55 19.20
N THR A 307 4.22 20.66 19.57
CA THR A 307 3.06 20.35 18.73
C THR A 307 2.22 21.59 18.48
N ARG A 308 1.98 22.43 19.51
CA ARG A 308 1.26 23.71 19.36
C ARG A 308 2.03 24.70 18.48
N ALA A 309 3.34 24.80 18.65
CA ALA A 309 4.18 25.68 17.84
C ALA A 309 4.18 25.29 16.35
N ASN A 310 4.07 23.99 16.06
CA ASN A 310 3.97 23.46 14.69
C ASN A 310 2.54 23.49 14.13
N GLY A 311 1.59 24.16 14.79
CA GLY A 311 0.19 24.26 14.35
C GLY A 311 -0.64 22.98 14.56
N GLY A 312 -0.13 22.01 15.34
CA GLY A 312 -0.82 20.78 15.66
C GLY A 312 -2.02 20.99 16.57
N THR A 313 -3.03 20.13 16.41
CA THR A 313 -4.30 20.25 17.15
C THR A 313 -4.23 19.57 18.52
N GLU A 314 -5.19 19.88 19.40
CA GLU A 314 -5.34 19.16 20.66
C GLU A 314 -5.64 17.67 20.43
N ALA A 315 -6.24 17.30 19.29
CA ALA A 315 -6.41 15.91 18.89
C ALA A 315 -5.06 15.24 18.59
N ASP A 316 -4.10 15.95 17.96
CA ASP A 316 -2.75 15.42 17.71
C ASP A 316 -1.97 15.19 18.99
N ILE A 317 -2.13 16.08 19.98
CA ILE A 317 -1.58 15.89 21.32
C ILE A 317 -2.17 14.65 21.97
N ASN A 318 -3.49 14.44 21.81
CA ASN A 318 -4.23 13.39 22.50
C ASN A 318 -4.29 12.04 21.79
N THR A 319 -3.83 11.94 20.54
CA THR A 319 -3.82 10.70 19.77
C THR A 319 -2.62 9.83 20.19
N LEU A 320 -2.92 8.63 20.69
CA LEU A 320 -1.91 7.62 21.02
C LEU A 320 -1.75 6.61 19.87
N ILE A 321 -2.86 6.03 19.43
CA ILE A 321 -2.89 4.89 18.52
C ILE A 321 -2.86 5.36 17.07
N MET A 322 -2.05 4.70 16.23
CA MET A 322 -2.16 4.80 14.78
C MET A 322 -3.27 3.87 14.30
N MET A 323 -4.02 4.26 13.26
CA MET A 323 -5.14 3.48 12.75
C MET A 323 -4.65 2.24 11.97
N GLY A 324 -4.22 1.20 12.70
CA GLY A 324 -3.50 0.05 12.16
C GLY A 324 -4.26 -0.83 11.16
N THR A 325 -5.58 -0.67 11.07
CA THR A 325 -6.45 -1.33 10.08
C THR A 325 -7.15 -0.31 9.19
N TYR A 326 -6.78 0.97 9.20
CA TYR A 326 -7.34 1.93 8.26
C TYR A 326 -6.79 1.66 6.86
N LEU A 327 -7.67 1.73 5.87
CA LEU A 327 -7.32 1.64 4.46
C LEU A 327 -7.62 2.98 3.82
N THR A 328 -6.58 3.58 3.26
CA THR A 328 -6.71 4.80 2.47
C THR A 328 -7.43 4.47 1.16
N PRO A 329 -8.40 5.28 0.73
CA PRO A 329 -9.03 5.10 -0.57
C PRO A 329 -7.99 5.11 -1.70
N PHE A 330 -8.27 4.35 -2.76
CA PHE A 330 -7.43 4.30 -3.94
C PHE A 330 -7.45 5.65 -4.66
N ASN A 331 -6.26 6.22 -4.84
CA ASN A 331 -6.09 7.42 -5.65
C ASN A 331 -6.10 7.06 -7.14
N SER A 332 -7.22 7.34 -7.80
CA SER A 332 -7.39 7.14 -9.24
C SER A 332 -7.01 8.36 -10.10
N GLU A 333 -6.55 9.46 -9.51
CA GLU A 333 -6.16 10.67 -10.25
C GLU A 333 -4.96 10.45 -11.19
N PRO A 334 -3.88 9.75 -10.78
CA PRO A 334 -2.75 9.52 -11.67
C PRO A 334 -3.18 8.78 -12.94
N PHE A 335 -2.60 9.15 -14.07
CA PHE A 335 -2.83 8.49 -15.35
C PHE A 335 -1.61 7.67 -15.75
N VAL A 336 -1.85 6.44 -16.21
CA VAL A 336 -0.79 5.54 -16.68
C VAL A 336 -1.00 5.26 -18.15
N TYR A 337 -0.05 5.72 -18.95
CA TYR A 337 -0.07 5.54 -20.39
C TYR A 337 0.16 4.08 -20.81
N SER A 338 -0.44 3.66 -21.93
CA SER A 338 -0.20 2.35 -22.54
C SER A 338 0.49 2.51 -23.89
N ASP A 339 1.73 2.02 -23.98
CA ASP A 339 2.51 1.97 -25.23
C ASP A 339 2.11 0.80 -26.14
N PHE A 340 1.14 -0.01 -25.73
CA PHE A 340 0.70 -1.17 -26.51
C PHE A 340 -0.09 -0.75 -27.75
N ASN A 341 0.39 -1.20 -28.92
CA ASN A 341 -0.24 -0.96 -30.22
C ASN A 341 -1.44 -1.89 -30.43
N LEU A 342 -2.66 -1.34 -30.40
CA LEU A 342 -3.91 -2.12 -30.50
C LEU A 342 -4.00 -2.91 -31.81
N GLU A 343 -3.41 -2.43 -32.90
CA GLU A 343 -3.41 -3.15 -34.19
C GLU A 343 -2.60 -4.44 -34.15
N THR A 344 -1.73 -4.62 -33.14
CA THR A 344 -0.93 -5.84 -32.97
C THR A 344 -1.63 -6.87 -32.09
N LEU A 345 -2.76 -6.51 -31.45
CA LEU A 345 -3.51 -7.40 -30.58
C LEU A 345 -3.97 -8.65 -31.34
N SER A 346 -3.71 -9.81 -30.76
CA SER A 346 -4.23 -11.10 -31.21
C SER A 346 -4.90 -11.80 -30.03
N LEU A 347 -6.05 -12.42 -30.29
CA LEU A 347 -6.82 -13.10 -29.27
C LEU A 347 -6.35 -14.57 -29.17
N PRO A 348 -5.88 -15.02 -28.00
CA PRO A 348 -5.55 -16.43 -27.80
C PRO A 348 -6.78 -17.32 -27.99
N THR A 349 -6.60 -18.46 -28.66
CA THR A 349 -7.69 -19.41 -28.94
C THR A 349 -8.29 -20.03 -27.68
N CYS A 350 -7.52 -20.09 -26.58
CA CYS A 350 -7.97 -20.60 -25.28
C CYS A 350 -9.03 -19.72 -24.59
N LEU A 351 -9.25 -18.48 -25.05
CA LEU A 351 -10.31 -17.62 -24.52
C LEU A 351 -11.69 -17.93 -25.11
N HIS A 352 -11.77 -18.82 -26.11
CA HIS A 352 -13.01 -19.24 -26.76
C HIS A 352 -13.90 -18.09 -27.28
N LEU A 353 -13.30 -16.95 -27.61
CA LEU A 353 -13.98 -15.75 -28.15
C LEU A 353 -14.26 -15.85 -29.67
N GLN A 354 -14.84 -16.97 -30.10
CA GLN A 354 -15.06 -17.28 -31.53
C GLN A 354 -16.06 -16.33 -32.21
N ALA A 355 -16.89 -15.65 -31.43
CA ALA A 355 -17.85 -14.66 -31.92
C ALA A 355 -17.24 -13.27 -32.21
N VAL A 356 -15.99 -13.03 -31.83
CA VAL A 356 -15.32 -11.74 -31.98
C VAL A 356 -14.41 -11.76 -33.21
N CYS A 357 -14.58 -10.80 -34.12
CA CYS A 357 -13.71 -10.60 -35.28
C CYS A 357 -12.88 -9.33 -35.13
N LYS A 358 -11.58 -9.41 -35.45
CA LYS A 358 -10.71 -8.24 -35.51
C LYS A 358 -11.02 -7.44 -36.78
N LEU A 359 -11.34 -6.16 -36.61
CA LEU A 359 -11.45 -5.22 -37.72
C LEU A 359 -10.02 -4.79 -38.11
N LEU A 360 -9.71 -4.90 -39.40
CA LEU A 360 -8.41 -4.53 -39.99
C LEU A 360 -8.40 -3.08 -40.43
#